data_AF-A0A5J4WY56-F1
#
_entry.id   AF-A0A5J4WY56-F1
#
_cell.length_a   1.000
_cell.length_b   1.000
_cell.length_c   1.000
_cell.angle_alpha   90.00
_cell.angle_beta   90.00
_cell.angle_gamma   90.00
#
_symmetry.space_group_name_H-M   'P 1'
#
loop_
_entity.id
_entity.type
_entity.pdbx_description
1 polymer ?
#
loop_
_entity_poly.entity_id
_entity_poly.type
_entity_poly.pdbx_seq_one_letter_code
_entity_poly.pdbx_strand_id
1 'polypeptide(L)'
;MIAGVRWDRFEGYLLGQIAGRFGGQLCSEICLLMSLFGEEMKCGFPDLMLCKGGRKEIKEQDDKQLENDQENETIELKTEQQRQNEKQIEEEKIQAFDIMFVEVKGPRDHLSNVQKCWLNTLSSAGVRAIVCRVDEE
;
A
#
# COMPACT_ATOMS: atom_id res chain seq x y z
N MET A 1 -22.03 17.72 2.68
CA MET A 1 -20.56 17.52 2.66
C MET A 1 -20.19 16.76 3.92
N ILE A 2 -19.40 15.68 3.83
CA ILE A 2 -18.99 14.89 4.99
C ILE A 2 -17.70 15.49 5.56
N ALA A 3 -17.68 15.81 6.85
CA ALA A 3 -16.50 16.33 7.51
C ALA A 3 -15.35 15.29 7.47
N GLY A 4 -14.14 15.75 7.16
CA GLY A 4 -12.95 14.89 7.09
C GLY A 4 -12.69 14.23 5.73
N VAL A 5 -13.57 14.41 4.73
CA VAL A 5 -13.39 13.83 3.39
C VAL A 5 -13.08 14.92 2.36
N ARG A 6 -11.94 14.79 1.66
CA ARG A 6 -11.56 15.64 0.52
C ARG A 6 -11.74 14.87 -0.79
N TRP A 7 -12.89 15.04 -1.42
CA TRP A 7 -13.32 14.29 -2.61
C TRP A 7 -12.52 14.62 -3.88
N ASP A 8 -11.91 15.79 -3.91
CA ASP A 8 -11.10 16.32 -5.01
C ASP A 8 -9.64 15.88 -4.96
N ARG A 9 -9.22 15.20 -3.88
CA ARG A 9 -7.81 14.88 -3.65
C ARG A 9 -7.31 13.71 -4.50
N PHE A 10 -8.15 12.72 -4.78
CA PHE A 10 -7.75 11.48 -5.45
C PHE A 10 -8.83 10.98 -6.40
N GLU A 11 -8.39 10.41 -7.53
CA GLU A 11 -9.26 9.60 -8.38
C GLU A 11 -9.64 8.29 -7.69
N GLY A 12 -10.85 7.78 -7.95
CA GLY A 12 -11.36 6.58 -7.29
C GLY A 12 -10.49 5.33 -7.48
N TYR A 13 -9.89 5.17 -8.66
CA TYR A 13 -8.97 4.06 -8.94
C TYR A 13 -7.69 4.13 -8.07
N LEU A 14 -7.11 5.33 -7.94
CA LEU A 14 -5.94 5.55 -7.10
C LEU A 14 -6.28 5.33 -5.62
N LEU A 15 -7.47 5.76 -5.19
CA LEU A 15 -7.92 5.54 -3.81
C LEU A 15 -8.08 4.05 -3.49
N GLY A 16 -8.64 3.25 -4.40
CA GLY A 16 -8.73 1.80 -4.23
C GLY A 16 -7.36 1.13 -4.14
N GLN A 17 -6.40 1.59 -4.96
CA GLN A 17 -5.01 1.13 -4.90
C GLN A 17 -4.30 1.49 -3.59
N ILE A 18 -4.54 2.68 -3.05
CA ILE A 18 -4.00 3.12 -1.76
C ILE A 18 -4.64 2.29 -0.64
N ALA A 19 -5.97 2.17 -0.62
CA ALA A 19 -6.70 1.44 0.40
C ALA A 19 -6.29 -0.04 0.46
N GLY A 20 -6.14 -0.69 -0.70
CA GLY A 20 -5.66 -2.08 -0.77
C GLY A 20 -4.26 -2.26 -0.16
N ARG A 21 -3.41 -1.23 -0.23
CA ARG A 21 -2.06 -1.24 0.34
C ARG A 21 -1.97 -0.80 1.79
N PHE A 22 -2.94 -0.05 2.32
CA PHE A 22 -3.02 0.18 3.76
C PHE A 22 -3.25 -1.15 4.49
N GLY A 23 -4.09 -2.01 3.92
CA GLY A 23 -4.57 -3.20 4.60
C GLY A 23 -5.49 -2.87 5.78
N GLY A 24 -6.07 -3.90 6.37
CA GLY A 24 -7.03 -3.75 7.47
C GLY A 24 -6.39 -3.25 8.76
N GLN A 25 -5.20 -3.76 9.09
CA GLN A 25 -4.51 -3.44 10.35
C GLN A 25 -4.16 -1.96 10.45
N LEU A 26 -3.47 -1.40 9.45
CA LEU A 26 -3.11 0.02 9.44
C LEU A 26 -4.35 0.93 9.49
N CYS A 27 -5.37 0.62 8.69
CA CYS A 27 -6.63 1.35 8.73
C CYS A 27 -7.25 1.32 10.13
N SER A 28 -7.25 0.16 10.78
CA SER A 28 -7.84 0.01 12.12
C SER A 28 -7.09 0.83 13.17
N GLU A 29 -5.75 0.85 13.14
CA GLU A 29 -4.92 1.61 14.07
C GLU A 29 -5.11 3.13 13.90
N ILE A 30 -5.14 3.60 12.64
CA ILE A 30 -5.41 5.02 12.34
C ILE A 30 -6.81 5.41 12.83
N CYS A 31 -7.83 4.61 12.49
CA CYS A 31 -9.21 4.86 12.91
C CYS A 31 -9.37 4.84 14.43
N LEU A 32 -8.71 3.90 15.12
CA LEU A 32 -8.74 3.80 16.57
C LEU A 32 -8.12 5.04 17.20
N LEU A 33 -6.93 5.44 16.75
CA LEU A 33 -6.23 6.61 17.26
C LEU A 33 -7.04 7.90 17.05
N MET A 34 -7.60 8.09 15.86
CA MET A 34 -8.48 9.22 15.56
C MET A 34 -9.77 9.19 16.38
N SER A 35 -10.31 8.02 16.69
CA SER A 35 -11.54 7.91 17.48
C SER A 35 -11.30 8.21 18.96
N LEU A 36 -10.13 7.83 19.50
CA LEU A 36 -9.77 8.04 20.90
C LEU A 36 -9.37 9.50 21.19
N PHE A 37 -8.61 10.12 20.28
CA PHE A 37 -7.99 11.43 20.52
C PHE A 37 -8.55 12.54 19.61
N GLY A 38 -9.46 12.21 18.69
CA GLY A 38 -10.32 13.16 17.98
C GLY A 38 -9.58 14.37 17.41
N GLU A 39 -9.95 15.55 17.92
CA GLU A 39 -9.42 16.87 17.51
C GLU A 39 -7.89 16.96 17.58
N GLU A 40 -7.26 16.35 18.58
CA GLU A 40 -5.81 16.45 18.80
C GLU A 40 -5.02 15.74 17.69
N MET A 41 -5.59 14.67 17.13
CA MET A 41 -4.97 13.87 16.09
C MET A 41 -5.39 14.29 14.67
N LYS A 42 -6.24 15.32 14.52
CA LYS A 42 -6.59 15.86 13.20
C LYS A 42 -5.40 16.50 12.48
N CYS A 43 -4.36 16.89 13.21
CA CYS A 43 -3.15 17.47 12.66
C CYS A 43 -1.94 16.54 12.88
N GLY A 44 -0.79 16.92 12.31
CA GLY A 44 0.48 16.23 12.53
C GLY A 44 0.59 14.84 11.90
N PHE A 45 -0.36 14.43 11.06
CA PHE A 45 -0.20 13.27 10.20
C PHE A 45 0.95 13.52 9.22
N PRO A 46 1.79 12.52 8.89
CA PRO A 46 2.96 12.72 8.05
C PRO A 46 2.67 13.43 6.72
N ASP A 47 3.58 14.32 6.32
CA ASP A 47 3.44 15.16 5.12
C ASP A 47 3.25 14.35 3.84
N LEU A 48 4.05 13.29 3.68
CA LEU A 48 4.09 12.48 2.48
C LEU A 48 3.75 11.03 2.78
N MET A 49 3.11 10.41 1.80
CA MET A 49 2.89 8.98 1.71
C MET A 49 3.41 8.50 0.37
N LEU A 50 4.45 7.68 0.42
CA LEU A 50 5.06 7.07 -0.75
C LEU A 50 4.47 5.68 -0.92
N CYS A 51 4.14 5.35 -2.16
CA CYS A 51 3.58 4.07 -2.53
C CYS A 51 4.36 3.54 -3.73
N LYS A 52 4.95 2.35 -3.65
CA LYS A 52 5.63 1.78 -4.81
C LYS A 52 4.59 1.43 -5.87
N GLY A 53 4.77 2.00 -7.05
CA GLY A 53 3.94 1.67 -8.21
C GLY A 53 4.12 0.19 -8.55
N GLY A 54 3.02 -0.51 -8.82
CA GLY A 54 3.10 -1.82 -9.43
C GLY A 54 3.61 -1.65 -10.86
N ARG A 55 4.78 -2.22 -11.20
CA ARG A 55 5.14 -2.36 -12.61
C ARG A 55 4.12 -3.32 -13.23
N LYS A 56 3.30 -2.82 -14.16
CA LYS A 56 2.72 -3.70 -15.16
C LYS A 56 3.87 -4.14 -16.06
N GLU A 57 4.46 -5.31 -15.78
CA GLU A 57 5.14 -6.04 -16.85
C GLU A 57 4.07 -6.38 -17.88
N ILE A 58 4.05 -5.63 -18.99
CA ILE A 58 3.25 -5.98 -20.15
C ILE A 58 3.90 -7.27 -20.69
N LYS A 59 3.35 -8.42 -20.31
CA LYS A 59 3.64 -9.66 -21.03
C LYS A 59 2.88 -9.57 -22.35
N GLU A 60 3.58 -9.20 -23.41
CA GLU A 60 3.12 -9.43 -24.77
C GLU A 60 2.90 -10.95 -24.93
N GLN A 61 1.63 -11.35 -24.94
CA GLN A 61 1.25 -12.71 -25.33
C GLN A 61 1.23 -12.75 -26.85
N ASP A 62 2.32 -13.23 -27.44
CA ASP A 62 2.34 -13.66 -28.82
C ASP A 62 1.53 -14.97 -28.93
N ASP A 63 0.30 -14.85 -29.43
CA ASP A 63 -0.54 -15.97 -29.85
C ASP A 63 0.13 -16.70 -31.02
N LYS A 64 0.62 -17.92 -30.77
CA LYS A 64 0.74 -18.95 -31.80
C LYS A 64 0.15 -20.25 -31.30
N GLN A 65 -1.08 -20.50 -31.72
CA GLN A 65 -1.65 -21.84 -31.78
C GLN A 65 -0.88 -22.67 -32.83
N LEU A 66 -0.64 -23.94 -32.52
CA LEU A 66 -0.81 -25.06 -33.46
C LEU A 66 -0.86 -26.38 -32.67
N GLU A 67 -1.75 -27.24 -33.16
CA GLU A 67 -2.34 -28.45 -32.58
C GLU A 67 -1.33 -29.57 -32.27
N ASN A 68 -1.64 -30.41 -31.27
CA ASN A 68 -1.80 -31.85 -31.49
C ASN A 68 -2.44 -32.57 -30.30
N ASP A 69 -3.39 -33.44 -30.65
CA ASP A 69 -4.14 -34.34 -29.78
C ASP A 69 -3.29 -35.49 -29.24
N GLN A 70 -3.71 -36.00 -28.07
CA GLN A 70 -3.31 -37.23 -27.34
C GLN A 70 -2.39 -37.01 -26.12
N GLU A 71 -2.99 -36.75 -24.95
CA GLU A 71 -2.61 -37.26 -23.60
C GLU A 71 -3.47 -36.59 -22.48
N ASN A 72 -4.78 -36.90 -22.44
CA ASN A 72 -5.76 -36.09 -21.69
C ASN A 72 -5.78 -36.23 -20.15
N GLU A 73 -5.22 -37.27 -19.52
CA GLU A 73 -5.31 -37.40 -18.04
C GLU A 73 -4.13 -36.78 -17.27
N THR A 74 -2.95 -36.62 -17.90
CA THR A 74 -1.77 -36.04 -17.22
C THR A 74 -1.72 -34.52 -17.35
N ILE A 75 -2.44 -33.95 -18.33
CA ILE A 75 -2.48 -32.52 -18.62
C ILE A 75 -3.37 -31.78 -17.62
N GLU A 76 -4.53 -32.32 -17.23
CA GLU A 76 -5.43 -31.65 -16.27
C GLU A 76 -4.78 -31.47 -14.89
N LEU A 77 -4.12 -32.49 -14.37
CA LEU A 77 -3.41 -32.42 -13.07
C LEU A 77 -2.25 -31.40 -13.10
N LYS A 78 -1.48 -31.35 -14.20
CA LYS A 78 -0.40 -30.36 -14.36
C LYS A 78 -0.93 -28.93 -14.53
N THR A 79 -2.05 -28.77 -15.23
CA THR A 79 -2.70 -27.47 -15.47
C THR A 79 -3.33 -26.92 -14.20
N GLU A 80 -3.95 -27.77 -13.37
CA GLU A 80 -4.50 -27.37 -12.06
C GLU A 80 -3.38 -26.98 -11.09
N GLN A 81 -2.27 -27.71 -11.09
CA GLN A 81 -1.11 -27.41 -10.24
C GLN A 81 -0.38 -26.13 -10.69
N GLN A 82 -0.32 -25.85 -12.00
CA GLN A 82 0.13 -24.56 -12.53
C GLN A 82 -0.80 -23.42 -12.12
N ARG A 83 -2.12 -23.58 -12.23
CA ARG A 83 -3.09 -22.57 -11.78
C ARG A 83 -3.00 -22.31 -10.27
N GLN A 84 -2.76 -23.34 -9.48
CA GLN A 84 -2.58 -23.21 -8.03
C GLN A 84 -1.27 -22.48 -7.69
N ASN A 85 -0.17 -22.82 -8.35
CA ASN A 85 1.10 -22.12 -8.20
C ASN A 85 1.03 -20.66 -8.69
N GLU A 86 0.35 -20.39 -9.81
CA GLU A 86 0.15 -19.03 -10.31
C GLU A 86 -0.72 -18.20 -9.37
N LYS A 87 -1.80 -18.77 -8.84
CA LYS A 87 -2.61 -18.13 -7.79
C LYS A 87 -1.80 -17.88 -6.53
N GLN A 88 -0.96 -18.82 -6.09
CA GLN A 88 -0.07 -18.62 -4.93
C GLN A 88 0.97 -17.53 -5.17
N ILE A 89 1.60 -17.50 -6.34
CA ILE A 89 2.58 -16.46 -6.71
C ILE A 89 1.90 -15.09 -6.87
N GLU A 90 0.67 -15.05 -7.37
CA GLU A 90 -0.11 -13.81 -7.49
C GLU A 90 -0.59 -13.32 -6.12
N GLU A 91 -1.03 -14.21 -5.23
CA GLU A 91 -1.37 -13.93 -3.83
C GLU A 91 -0.13 -13.46 -3.04
N GLU A 92 1.04 -14.08 -3.22
CA GLU A 92 2.30 -13.63 -2.61
C GLU A 92 2.81 -12.31 -3.19
N LYS A 93 2.63 -12.05 -4.50
CA LYS A 93 2.93 -10.74 -5.11
C LYS A 93 2.01 -9.64 -4.58
N ILE A 94 0.77 -9.97 -4.23
CA ILE A 94 -0.19 -9.06 -3.60
C ILE A 94 0.20 -8.75 -2.15
N GLN A 95 1.06 -9.55 -1.50
CA GLN A 95 1.50 -9.33 -0.11
C GLN A 95 2.72 -8.40 0.08
N ALA A 96 3.30 -7.82 -0.97
CA ALA A 96 4.39 -6.85 -0.80
C ALA A 96 3.82 -5.45 -0.45
N PHE A 97 3.58 -5.18 0.83
CA PHE A 97 3.12 -3.88 1.35
C PHE A 97 4.19 -2.79 1.16
N ASP A 98 4.09 -2.05 0.05
CA ASP A 98 5.03 -0.97 -0.31
C ASP A 98 4.45 0.43 0.00
N ILE A 99 4.07 0.70 1.26
CA ILE A 99 3.77 2.07 1.71
C ILE A 99 4.84 2.54 2.69
N MET A 100 5.24 3.81 2.55
CA MET A 100 6.07 4.52 3.50
C MET A 100 5.46 5.89 3.80
N PHE A 101 5.42 6.26 5.07
CA PHE A 101 5.10 7.62 5.49
C PHE A 101 6.37 8.40 5.78
N VAL A 102 6.39 9.67 5.35
CA VAL A 102 7.55 10.54 5.51
C VAL A 102 7.07 11.87 6.06
N GLU A 103 7.59 12.22 7.23
CA GLU A 103 7.48 13.56 7.81
C GLU A 103 8.71 14.37 7.38
N VAL A 104 8.52 15.52 6.77
CA VAL A 104 9.61 16.33 6.23
C VAL A 104 9.92 17.47 7.20
N LYS A 105 11.20 17.65 7.51
CA LYS A 105 11.68 18.68 8.44
C LYS A 105 12.78 19.52 7.80
N GLY A 106 12.59 20.84 7.83
CA GLY A 106 13.66 21.78 7.49
C GLY A 106 14.74 21.87 8.57
N PRO A 107 15.79 22.69 8.35
CA PRO A 107 17.00 22.71 9.19
C PRO A 107 16.75 23.07 10.66
N ARG A 108 15.70 23.86 10.94
CA ARG A 108 15.34 24.31 12.29
C ARG A 108 13.97 23.81 12.73
N ASP A 109 13.39 22.85 12.00
CA ASP A 109 12.09 22.28 12.34
C ASP A 109 12.25 20.99 13.16
N HIS A 110 11.41 20.88 14.18
CA HIS A 110 11.39 19.78 15.12
C HIS A 110 10.04 19.06 15.07
N LEU A 111 10.07 17.76 15.36
CA LEU A 111 8.84 16.99 15.48
C LEU A 111 8.03 17.45 16.70
N SER A 112 6.76 17.78 16.47
CA SER A 112 5.78 17.93 17.53
C SER A 112 5.49 16.59 18.21
N ASN A 113 4.89 16.62 19.41
CA ASN A 113 4.51 15.39 20.11
C ASN A 113 3.41 14.61 19.36
N VAL A 114 2.51 15.32 18.68
CA VAL A 114 1.47 14.72 17.83
C VAL A 114 2.09 14.00 16.64
N GLN A 115 3.07 14.62 15.96
CA GLN A 115 3.82 13.97 14.86
C GLN A 115 4.55 12.71 15.34
N LYS A 116 5.20 12.75 16.52
CA LYS A 116 5.84 11.57 17.10
C LYS A 116 4.84 10.46 17.39
N CYS A 117 3.66 10.80 17.92
CA CYS A 117 2.59 9.82 18.17
C CYS A 117 2.18 9.13 16.87
N TRP A 118 1.93 9.90 15.80
CA TRP A 118 1.62 9.35 14.48
C TRP A 118 2.72 8.42 13.95
N LEU A 119 3.97 8.86 13.96
CA LEU A 119 5.10 8.03 13.48
C LEU A 119 5.22 6.71 14.26
N ASN A 120 5.02 6.75 15.58
CA ASN A 120 5.05 5.56 16.42
C ASN A 120 3.88 4.61 16.14
N THR A 121 2.66 5.13 15.98
CA THR A 121 1.49 4.31 15.64
C THR A 121 1.67 3.64 14.29
N LEU A 122 2.08 4.38 13.26
CA LEU A 122 2.32 3.85 11.92
C LEU A 122 3.41 2.76 11.92
N SER A 123 4.50 2.99 12.65
CA SER A 123 5.58 2.00 12.82
C SER A 123 5.12 0.76 13.57
N SER A 124 4.29 0.92 14.59
CA SER A 124 3.72 -0.18 15.38
C SER A 124 2.74 -1.02 14.58
N ALA A 125 2.06 -0.41 13.60
CA ALA A 125 1.22 -1.09 12.62
C ALA A 125 2.03 -1.81 11.53
N GLY A 126 3.36 -1.87 11.64
CA GLY A 126 4.25 -2.55 10.71
C GLY A 126 4.57 -1.76 9.44
N VAL A 127 4.20 -0.48 9.37
CA VAL A 127 4.44 0.37 8.20
C VAL A 127 5.64 1.28 8.42
N ARG A 128 6.49 1.41 7.40
CA ARG A 128 7.69 2.25 7.51
C ARG A 128 7.29 3.72 7.61
N ALA A 129 7.58 4.35 8.75
CA ALA A 129 7.40 5.77 8.96
C ALA A 129 8.74 6.42 9.31
N ILE A 130 9.15 7.45 8.56
CA ILE A 130 10.47 8.08 8.70
C ILE A 130 10.37 9.60 8.78
N VAL A 131 11.44 10.22 9.26
CA VAL A 131 11.65 11.67 9.20
C VAL A 131 12.69 11.95 8.13
N CYS A 132 12.36 12.78 7.15
CA CYS A 132 13.30 13.29 6.16
C CYS A 132 13.75 14.69 6.58
N ARG A 133 15.04 14.90 6.82
CA ARG A 133 15.61 16.22 7.09
C ARG A 133 16.16 16.81 5.80
N VAL A 134 15.79 18.06 5.54
CA VAL A 134 16.29 18.83 4.40
C VAL A 134 17.23 19.88 4.94
N ASP A 135 18.48 19.84 4.51
CA ASP A 135 19.51 20.81 4.85
C ASP A 135 19.49 21.99 3.84
N GLU A 136 19.96 23.15 4.27
CA GLU A 136 20.25 24.29 3.37
C GLU A 136 21.56 24.00 2.62
N GLU A 137 21.59 24.22 1.29
CA GLU A 137 22.82 24.15 0.48
C GLU A 137 23.80 25.29 0.79
#